data_AF-A0A4Q2QPG2-F1
#
_entry.id   AF-A0A4Q2QPG2-F1
#
_cell.length_a   1.000
_cell.length_b   1.000
_cell.length_c   1.000
_cell.angle_alpha   90.00
_cell.angle_beta   90.00
_cell.angle_gamma   90.00
#
_symmetry.space_group_name_H-M   'P 1'
#
loop_
_entity.id
_entity.type
_entity.pdbx_description
1 polymer ?
#
loop_
_entity_poly.entity_id
_entity_poly.type
_entity_poly.pdbx_seq_one_letter_code
_entity_poly.pdbx_strand_id
1 'polypeptide(L)' 'MNDIELSQAQRDLLRDRLSKYCAETFDLELEQFDAEFFVDFIAKELGP' A
#
# COMPACT_ATOMS: atom_id res chain seq x y z
N MET A 1 11.32 -17.08 9.44
CA MET A 1 10.36 -15.98 9.25
C MET A 1 10.00 -15.96 7.78
N ASN A 2 8.70 -16.12 7.46
CA ASN A 2 8.20 -16.10 6.08
C ASN A 2 8.01 -14.63 5.68
N ASP A 3 9.04 -14.00 5.14
CA ASP A 3 8.95 -12.65 4.57
C ASP A 3 7.79 -12.65 3.56
N ILE A 4 6.77 -11.81 3.76
CA ILE A 4 5.69 -11.70 2.78
C ILE A 4 6.26 -10.91 1.60
N GLU A 5 6.83 -11.64 0.64
CA GLU A 5 7.24 -11.07 -0.64
C GLU A 5 5.99 -10.76 -1.47
N LEU A 6 5.45 -9.55 -1.29
CA LEU A 6 4.42 -9.03 -2.18
C LEU A 6 5.03 -8.87 -3.58
N SER A 7 4.53 -9.68 -4.51
CA SER A 7 4.86 -9.54 -5.93
C SER A 7 4.52 -8.12 -6.43
N GLN A 8 5.22 -7.65 -7.47
CA GLN A 8 5.02 -6.32 -8.06
C GLN A 8 3.53 -6.00 -8.31
N ALA A 9 2.78 -6.97 -8.83
CA ALA A 9 1.34 -6.85 -9.10
C ALA A 9 0.50 -6.65 -7.82
N GLN A 10 0.90 -7.24 -6.69
CA GLN A 10 0.20 -7.05 -5.42
C GLN A 10 0.48 -5.67 -4.83
N ARG A 11 1.72 -5.18 -4.93
CA ARG A 11 2.09 -3.81 -4.53
C ARG A 11 1.30 -2.77 -5.33
N ASP A 12 1.19 -2.97 -6.65
CA ASP A 12 0.43 -2.08 -7.53
C ASP A 12 -1.07 -2.06 -7.18
N LEU A 13 -1.65 -3.24 -6.93
CA LEU A 13 -3.04 -3.37 -6.52
C LEU A 13 -3.31 -2.72 -5.15
N LEU A 14 -2.40 -2.90 -4.20
CA LEU A 14 -2.48 -2.32 -2.86
C LEU A 14 -2.40 -0.79 -2.94
N ARG A 15 -1.50 -0.26 -3.77
CA ARG A 15 -1.37 1.18 -4.02
C ARG A 15 -2.68 1.78 -4.54
N ASP A 16 -3.26 1.19 -5.58
CA ASP A 16 -4.49 1.70 -6.19
C ASP A 16 -5.67 1.67 -5.21
N ARG A 17 -5.82 0.55 -4.48
CA ARG A 17 -6.87 0.42 -3.45
C ARG A 17 -6.68 1.38 -2.30
N LEU A 18 -5.45 1.56 -1.85
CA LEU A 18 -5.14 2.39 -0.69
C LEU A 18 -5.29 3.88 -1.03
N SER A 19 -4.85 4.30 -2.22
CA SER A 19 -5.08 5.65 -2.72
C SER A 19 -6.57 5.98 -2.82
N LYS A 20 -7.38 5.08 -3.41
CA LYS A 20 -8.85 5.24 -3.45
C LYS A 20 -9.47 5.26 -2.06
N TYR A 21 -9.11 4.31 -1.20
CA TYR A 21 -9.66 4.22 0.15
C TYR A 21 -9.35 5.47 0.98
N CYS A 22 -8.14 6.02 0.84
CA CYS A 22 -7.76 7.26 1.50
C CYS A 22 -8.49 8.49 0.97
N ALA A 23 -8.68 8.60 -0.34
CA ALA A 23 -9.47 9.65 -0.92
C ALA A 23 -10.95 9.56 -0.50
N GLU A 24 -11.55 8.36 -0.51
CA GLU A 24 -12.98 8.18 -0.22
C GLU A 24 -13.32 8.18 1.27
N THR A 25 -12.44 7.62 2.11
CA THR A 25 -12.72 7.42 3.55
C THR A 25 -12.14 8.54 4.41
N PHE A 26 -10.98 9.06 4.03
CA PHE A 26 -10.25 10.05 4.80
C PHE A 26 -10.21 11.44 4.15
N ASP A 27 -10.83 11.60 2.96
CA ASP A 27 -10.75 12.82 2.14
C ASP A 27 -9.28 13.24 1.91
N LEU A 28 -8.39 12.25 1.81
CA LEU A 28 -6.95 12.43 1.75
C LEU A 28 -6.47 12.00 0.37
N GLU A 29 -6.12 12.98 -0.47
CA GLU A 29 -5.44 12.72 -1.73
C GLU A 29 -4.03 12.21 -1.46
N LEU A 30 -3.87 10.92 -1.69
CA LEU A 30 -2.64 10.22 -1.40
C LEU A 30 -1.74 10.29 -2.64
N GLU A 31 -0.71 11.15 -2.56
CA GLU A 31 0.25 11.33 -3.64
C GLU A 31 0.97 10.02 -3.98
N GLN A 32 1.52 9.91 -5.20
CA GLN A 32 2.24 8.70 -5.61
C GLN A 32 3.32 8.31 -4.59
N PHE A 33 4.02 9.27 -4.02
CA PHE A 33 5.08 9.00 -3.04
C PHE A 33 4.53 8.42 -1.73
N ASP A 34 3.49 9.03 -1.15
CA ASP A 34 2.80 8.48 0.01
C ASP A 34 2.25 7.08 -0.28
N ALA A 35 1.69 6.87 -1.47
CA ALA A 35 1.07 5.59 -1.82
C ALA A 35 2.12 4.48 -1.92
N GLU A 36 3.33 4.79 -2.38
CA GLU A 36 4.46 3.85 -2.33
C GLU A 36 4.86 3.54 -0.89
N PHE A 37 4.88 4.56 -0.03
CA PHE A 37 5.28 4.42 1.37
C PHE A 37 4.30 3.55 2.17
N PHE A 38 3.00 3.73 1.96
CA PHE A 38 1.97 2.89 2.59
C PHE A 38 2.03 1.45 2.11
N VAL A 39 2.28 1.22 0.83
CA VAL A 39 2.46 -0.14 0.31
C VAL A 39 3.72 -0.79 0.86
N ASP A 40 4.82 -0.06 1.01
CA ASP A 40 6.04 -0.55 1.66
C ASP A 40 5.81 -0.86 3.14
N PHE A 41 5.05 0.00 3.83
CA PHE A 41 4.65 -0.21 5.23
C PHE A 41 3.80 -1.46 5.39
N ILE A 42 2.77 -1.63 4.56
CA ILE A 42 1.90 -2.81 4.60
C ILE A 42 2.69 -4.07 4.23
N ALA A 43 3.58 -4.00 3.25
CA ALA A 43 4.47 -5.12 2.91
C ALA A 43 5.33 -5.56 4.10
N LYS A 44 5.87 -4.58 4.85
CA LYS A 44 6.68 -4.83 6.05
C LYS A 44 5.85 -5.33 7.24
N GLU A 45 4.69 -4.74 7.50
CA GLU A 45 3.83 -5.09 8.65
C GLU A 45 3.02 -6.38 8.44
N LEU A 46 2.67 -6.74 7.19
CA LEU A 46 2.12 -8.07 6.90
C LEU A 46 3.22 -9.14 6.86
N GLY A 47 4.49 -8.75 6.62
CA GLY A 47 5.65 -9.57 6.94
C GLY A 47 5.74 -9.87 8.45
N PRO A 48 6.29 -11.03 8.85
CA PRO A 48 6.22 -11.57 10.21
C PRO A 48 6.96 -10.75 11.28
#